data_AF-A0A1X7UER7-F1
#
_entry.id   AF-A0A1X7UER7-F1
#
_cell.length_a   1.000
_cell.length_b   1.000
_cell.length_c   1.000
_cell.angle_alpha   90.00
_cell.angle_beta   90.00
_cell.angle_gamma   90.00
#
_symmetry.space_group_name_H-M   'P 1'
#
loop_
_entity.id
_entity.type
_entity.pdbx_description
1 polymer ?
#
loop_
_entity_poly.entity_id
_entity_poly.type
_entity_poly.pdbx_seq_one_letter_code
_entity_poly.pdbx_strand_id
1 'polypeptide(L)'
;MFVSYLYFYIETITQNDKPATNYSPTQISESNDDQQKVILTIRDLVDIVRVLKDCKFQTIKWFDLGLYLGLIHNDLKVIETNYPRDTEQCLRECLAKWLTDDIEATWDKLAIAVGEVKETTVAEYIKEQYVRD
;
A
#
# COMPACT_ATOMS: atom_id res chain seq x y z
N MET A 1 15.77 3.21 -4.84
CA MET A 1 16.23 3.07 -3.44
C MET A 1 15.08 2.85 -2.44
N PHE A 2 13.92 3.51 -2.57
CA PHE A 2 12.79 3.33 -1.65
C PHE A 2 12.03 2.01 -1.84
N VAL A 3 11.84 1.55 -3.08
CA VAL A 3 11.20 0.26 -3.37
C VAL A 3 12.00 -0.90 -2.77
N SER A 4 13.33 -0.86 -2.83
CA SER A 4 14.21 -1.88 -2.26
C SER A 4 14.12 -1.96 -0.73
N TYR A 5 13.91 -0.82 -0.05
CA TYR A 5 13.77 -0.81 1.41
C TYR A 5 12.42 -1.35 1.85
N LEU A 6 11.36 -1.05 1.09
CA LEU A 6 10.04 -1.62 1.33
C LEU A 6 10.06 -3.13 1.04
N TYR A 7 10.68 -3.56 -0.05
CA TYR A 7 10.83 -4.99 -0.37
C TYR A 7 11.60 -5.74 0.73
N PHE A 8 12.72 -5.18 1.20
CA PHE A 8 13.48 -5.75 2.31
C PHE A 8 12.66 -5.78 3.61
N TYR A 9 11.89 -4.72 3.91
CA TYR A 9 11.04 -4.68 5.09
C TYR A 9 9.91 -5.73 5.04
N ILE A 10 9.26 -5.90 3.87
CA ILE A 10 8.27 -6.97 3.64
C ILE A 10 8.92 -8.36 3.78
N GLU A 11 10.13 -8.55 3.26
CA GLU A 11 10.87 -9.80 3.38
C GLU A 11 11.19 -10.12 4.84
N THR A 12 11.51 -9.11 5.67
CA THR A 12 11.77 -9.30 7.10
C THR A 12 10.53 -9.66 7.92
N ILE A 13 9.35 -9.11 7.61
CA ILE A 13 8.10 -9.48 8.32
C ILE A 13 7.61 -10.88 7.93
N THR A 14 8.00 -11.39 6.76
CA THR A 14 7.59 -12.72 6.29
C THR A 14 8.42 -13.86 6.92
N GLN A 15 9.61 -13.59 7.47
CA GLN A 15 10.51 -14.62 8.01
C GLN A 15 10.30 -14.99 9.49
N ASN A 16 9.36 -14.35 10.21
CA ASN A 16 9.23 -14.53 11.67
C ASN A 16 8.36 -15.71 12.14
N ASP A 17 7.83 -16.55 11.26
CA ASP A 17 7.12 -17.77 11.66
C ASP A 17 7.97 -19.03 11.43
N LYS A 18 8.54 -19.57 12.51
CA LYS A 18 9.00 -20.96 12.56
C LYS A 18 8.69 -21.59 13.91
N PRO A 19 8.10 -22.80 13.91
CA PRO A 19 8.67 -23.86 14.72
C PRO A 19 9.03 -25.09 13.85
N ALA A 20 10.07 -25.79 14.29
CA ALA A 20 10.67 -26.93 13.62
C ALA A 20 9.89 -28.23 13.85
N THR A 21 9.72 -29.04 12.80
CA THR A 21 9.64 -30.51 12.91
C THR A 21 10.14 -31.18 11.62
N ASN A 22 10.94 -32.23 11.81
CA ASN A 22 11.72 -32.98 10.82
C ASN A 22 10.88 -33.95 9.98
N TYR A 23 11.04 -33.94 8.65
CA TYR A 23 11.03 -35.16 7.81
C TYR A 23 11.53 -34.86 6.38
N SER A 24 12.37 -35.72 5.84
CA SER A 24 12.68 -35.88 4.40
C SER A 24 12.62 -37.39 4.13
N PRO A 25 12.09 -37.89 2.98
CA PRO A 25 12.74 -37.63 1.68
C PRO A 25 11.86 -37.63 0.40
N THR A 26 12.36 -36.94 -0.64
CA THR A 26 12.25 -37.21 -2.10
C THR A 26 11.00 -36.80 -2.91
N GLN A 27 11.19 -35.75 -3.74
CA GLN A 27 10.69 -35.47 -5.10
C GLN A 27 9.17 -35.47 -5.34
N ILE A 28 8.57 -34.28 -5.33
CA ILE A 28 8.05 -33.51 -6.48
C ILE A 28 7.79 -32.12 -5.89
N SER A 29 8.55 -31.11 -6.27
CA SER A 29 8.11 -29.73 -6.09
C SER A 29 8.03 -29.12 -7.47
N GLU A 30 6.84 -29.28 -8.06
CA GLU A 30 6.31 -28.25 -8.93
C GLU A 30 6.64 -26.89 -8.33
N SER A 31 7.07 -25.97 -9.18
CA SER A 31 7.34 -24.59 -8.81
C SER A 31 6.06 -24.00 -8.22
N ASN A 32 5.87 -24.15 -6.91
CA ASN A 32 4.83 -23.47 -6.16
C ASN A 32 5.30 -22.03 -6.03
N ASP A 33 5.13 -21.28 -7.12
CA ASP A 33 5.05 -19.82 -7.15
C ASP A 33 3.72 -19.38 -6.53
N ASP A 34 3.26 -20.08 -5.50
CA ASP A 34 2.26 -19.62 -4.56
C ASP A 34 3.02 -18.75 -3.55
N GLN A 35 3.52 -17.61 -4.04
CA GLN A 35 3.80 -16.48 -3.19
C GLN A 35 2.50 -16.27 -2.41
N GLN A 36 2.51 -16.67 -1.14
CA GLN A 36 1.35 -16.59 -0.27
C GLN A 36 0.95 -15.12 -0.20
N LYS A 37 0.02 -14.71 -1.08
CA LYS A 37 -0.46 -13.34 -1.20
C LYS A 37 -1.05 -13.00 0.15
N VAL A 38 -0.31 -12.27 0.99
CA VAL A 38 -0.78 -11.88 2.32
C VAL A 38 -1.91 -10.88 2.10
N ILE A 39 -3.14 -11.37 2.24
CA ILE A 39 -4.33 -10.55 2.15
C ILE A 39 -4.40 -9.72 3.43
N LEU A 40 -4.38 -8.40 3.24
CA LEU A 40 -4.54 -7.43 4.30
C LEU A 40 -6.00 -7.34 4.69
N THR A 41 -6.23 -7.21 5.98
CA THR A 41 -7.55 -7.03 6.57
C THR A 41 -7.60 -5.73 7.37
N ILE A 42 -8.79 -5.33 7.80
CA ILE A 42 -8.96 -4.17 8.69
C ILE A 42 -8.11 -4.24 9.97
N ARG A 43 -7.70 -5.45 10.40
CA ARG A 43 -6.85 -5.63 11.59
C ARG A 43 -5.43 -5.11 11.37
N ASP A 44 -4.98 -5.12 10.13
CA ASP A 44 -3.63 -4.70 9.72
C ASP A 44 -3.53 -3.18 9.51
N LEU A 45 -4.66 -2.45 9.63
CA LEU A 45 -4.72 -0.99 9.46
C LEU A 45 -3.67 -0.25 10.29
N VAL A 46 -3.47 -0.66 11.55
CA VAL A 46 -2.50 -0.02 12.44
C VAL A 46 -1.08 -0.18 11.92
N ASP A 47 -0.74 -1.37 11.43
CA ASP A 47 0.59 -1.66 10.91
C ASP A 47 0.84 -0.96 9.58
N ILE A 48 -0.16 -0.90 8.70
CA ILE A 48 -0.12 -0.13 7.45
C ILE A 48 0.13 1.36 7.74
N VAL A 49 -0.60 1.94 8.69
CA VAL A 49 -0.42 3.35 9.08
C VAL A 49 0.98 3.59 9.65
N ARG A 50 1.52 2.66 10.43
CA ARG A 50 2.91 2.74 10.94
C ARG A 50 3.92 2.73 9.80
N VAL A 51 3.80 1.79 8.86
CA VAL A 51 4.69 1.70 7.69
C VAL A 51 4.65 2.99 6.86
N LEU A 52 3.46 3.57 6.64
CA LEU A 52 3.33 4.84 5.92
C LEU A 52 4.01 6.00 6.66
N LYS A 53 3.91 6.05 7.99
CA LYS A 53 4.60 7.05 8.82
C LYS A 53 6.11 6.88 8.76
N ASP A 54 6.62 5.67 8.84
CA ASP A 54 8.04 5.35 8.73
C ASP A 54 8.58 5.73 7.35
N CYS A 55 7.77 5.55 6.31
CA CYS A 55 8.04 5.99 4.94
C CYS A 55 7.92 7.51 4.73
N LYS A 56 7.66 8.29 5.79
CA LYS A 56 7.40 9.74 5.76
C LYS A 56 6.37 10.14 4.72
N PHE A 57 5.34 9.30 4.56
CA PHE A 57 4.26 9.59 3.63
C PHE A 57 3.55 10.88 4.03
N GLN A 58 3.31 11.74 3.05
CA GLN A 58 2.63 13.01 3.28
C GLN A 58 1.12 12.74 3.35
N THR A 59 0.53 12.80 4.55
CA THR A 59 -0.90 12.49 4.75
C THR A 59 -1.83 13.36 3.92
N ILE A 60 -1.41 14.55 3.50
CA ILE A 60 -2.17 15.41 2.57
C ILE A 60 -2.46 14.74 1.22
N LYS A 61 -1.68 13.73 0.81
CA LYS A 61 -1.85 13.00 -0.45
C LYS A 61 -2.76 11.76 -0.32
N TRP A 62 -3.51 11.64 0.78
CA TRP A 62 -4.41 10.52 1.03
C TRP A 62 -5.48 10.36 -0.06
N PHE A 63 -5.93 11.46 -0.67
CA PHE A 63 -6.96 11.44 -1.69
C PHE A 63 -6.45 10.73 -2.96
N ASP A 64 -5.27 11.12 -3.45
CA ASP A 64 -4.63 10.48 -4.60
C ASP A 64 -4.31 9.02 -4.30
N LEU A 65 -3.79 8.74 -3.10
CA LEU A 65 -3.54 7.36 -2.65
C LEU A 65 -4.81 6.51 -2.72
N GLY A 66 -5.94 7.02 -2.23
CA GLY A 66 -7.22 6.33 -2.29
C GLY A 66 -7.65 6.00 -3.72
N LEU A 67 -7.43 6.91 -4.67
CA LEU A 67 -7.71 6.66 -6.09
C LEU A 67 -6.83 5.54 -6.67
N TYR A 68 -5.53 5.55 -6.37
CA TYR A 68 -4.62 4.48 -6.81
C TYR A 68 -4.90 3.13 -6.15
N LEU A 69 -5.46 3.13 -4.95
CA LEU A 69 -5.97 1.93 -4.28
C LEU A 69 -7.30 1.42 -4.86
N GLY A 70 -7.88 2.14 -5.83
CA GLY A 70 -9.13 1.75 -6.49
C GLY A 70 -10.40 2.18 -5.78
N LEU A 71 -10.32 3.07 -4.79
CA LEU A 71 -11.50 3.63 -4.13
C LEU A 71 -12.25 4.58 -5.06
N ILE A 72 -13.58 4.56 -4.94
CA ILE A 72 -14.45 5.42 -5.73
C ILE A 72 -14.32 6.86 -5.22
N HIS A 73 -14.16 7.81 -6.15
CA HIS A 73 -14.03 9.24 -5.84
C HIS A 73 -15.11 9.79 -4.89
N ASN A 74 -16.36 9.34 -5.05
CA ASN A 74 -17.46 9.77 -4.17
C ASN A 74 -17.23 9.40 -2.71
N ASP A 75 -16.68 8.23 -2.44
CA ASP A 75 -16.42 7.80 -1.08
C ASP A 75 -15.28 8.59 -0.45
N LEU A 76 -14.25 8.91 -1.24
CA LEU A 76 -13.19 9.81 -0.82
C LEU A 76 -13.73 11.20 -0.50
N LYS A 77 -14.69 11.71 -1.29
CA LYS A 77 -15.36 12.99 -0.98
C LYS A 77 -16.18 12.95 0.31
N VAL A 78 -16.83 11.82 0.62
CA VAL A 78 -17.53 11.64 1.89
C VAL A 78 -16.54 11.69 3.05
N ILE A 79 -15.40 11.00 2.94
CA ILE A 79 -14.33 11.03 3.96
C ILE A 79 -13.81 12.47 4.17
N GLU A 80 -13.51 13.19 3.08
CA GLU A 80 -13.05 14.58 3.13
C GLU A 80 -14.04 15.50 3.84
N THR A 81 -15.33 15.28 3.61
CA THR A 81 -16.42 16.08 4.20
C THR A 81 -16.63 15.77 5.68
N ASN A 82 -16.43 14.53 6.10
CA ASN A 82 -16.59 14.10 7.49
C ASN A 82 -15.44 14.60 8.38
N TYR A 83 -14.23 14.71 7.83
CA TYR A 83 -13.02 15.09 8.57
C TYR A 83 -12.32 16.30 7.94
N PRO A 84 -13.01 17.46 7.86
CA PRO A 84 -12.43 18.63 7.24
C PRO A 84 -11.23 19.08 8.07
N ARG A 85 -10.06 19.20 7.42
CA ARG A 85 -8.76 19.61 7.99
C ARG A 85 -8.00 18.56 8.79
N ASP A 86 -8.54 17.34 8.95
CA ASP A 86 -7.80 16.25 9.59
C ASP A 86 -7.36 15.22 8.55
N THR A 87 -6.23 15.51 7.89
CA THR A 87 -5.70 14.63 6.84
C THR A 87 -5.16 13.32 7.40
N GLU A 88 -4.81 13.25 8.68
CA GLU A 88 -4.41 12.00 9.32
C GLU A 88 -5.63 11.09 9.49
N GLN A 89 -6.75 11.64 9.96
CA GLN A 89 -8.00 10.87 10.06
C GLN A 89 -8.52 10.50 8.67
N CYS A 90 -8.49 11.39 7.69
CA CYS A 90 -8.88 11.05 6.32
C CYS A 90 -8.05 9.90 5.74
N LEU A 91 -6.74 9.89 5.97
CA LEU A 91 -5.87 8.79 5.54
C LEU A 91 -6.26 7.47 6.21
N ARG A 92 -6.55 7.48 7.52
CA ARG A 92 -6.97 6.28 8.25
C ARG A 92 -8.29 5.72 7.73
N GLU A 93 -9.29 6.58 7.52
CA GLU A 93 -10.59 6.19 6.98
C GLU A 93 -10.48 5.70 5.54
N CYS A 94 -9.64 6.34 4.73
CA CYS A 94 -9.34 5.89 3.36
C CYS A 94 -8.78 4.46 3.37
N LEU A 95 -7.78 4.18 4.19
CA LEU A 95 -7.19 2.85 4.30
C LEU A 95 -8.17 1.83 4.90
N ALA A 96 -8.93 2.22 5.92
CA ALA A 96 -9.94 1.36 6.52
C ALA A 96 -10.99 0.94 5.49
N LYS A 97 -11.43 1.89 4.67
CA LYS A 97 -12.38 1.62 3.60
C LYS A 97 -11.78 0.74 2.52
N TRP A 98 -10.56 1.01 2.07
CA TRP A 98 -9.86 0.14 1.12
C TRP A 98 -9.76 -1.31 1.61
N LEU A 99 -9.39 -1.52 2.88
CA LEU A 99 -9.30 -2.86 3.49
C LEU A 99 -10.66 -3.55 3.68
N THR A 100 -11.76 -2.80 3.62
CA THR A 100 -13.11 -3.35 3.76
C THR A 100 -13.72 -3.68 2.40
N ASP A 101 -13.46 -2.85 1.39
CA ASP A 101 -14.04 -2.97 0.06
C ASP A 101 -13.19 -3.85 -0.89
N ASP A 102 -11.86 -3.91 -0.71
CA ASP A 102 -10.94 -4.69 -1.55
C ASP A 102 -10.60 -6.04 -0.91
N ILE A 103 -11.19 -7.11 -1.43
CA ILE A 103 -10.92 -8.51 -1.03
C ILE A 103 -9.51 -8.98 -1.40
N GLU A 104 -8.81 -8.23 -2.25
CA GLU A 104 -7.45 -8.48 -2.68
C GLU A 104 -6.48 -7.38 -2.22
N ALA A 105 -6.79 -6.70 -1.10
CA ALA A 105 -5.86 -5.74 -0.50
C ALA A 105 -4.54 -6.46 -0.13
N THR A 106 -3.41 -5.95 -0.64
CA THR A 106 -2.08 -6.50 -0.34
C THR A 106 -1.04 -5.40 -0.14
N TRP A 107 0.07 -5.77 0.49
CA TRP A 107 1.23 -4.90 0.62
C TRP A 107 1.78 -4.46 -0.74
N ASP A 108 1.73 -5.32 -1.77
CA ASP A 108 2.18 -4.96 -3.12
C ASP A 108 1.31 -3.87 -3.75
N LYS A 109 -0.03 -3.99 -3.65
CA LYS A 109 -0.94 -2.95 -4.12
C LYS A 109 -0.68 -1.62 -3.42
N LEU A 110 -0.49 -1.65 -2.11
CA LEU A 110 -0.16 -0.46 -1.34
C LEU A 110 1.19 0.14 -1.77
N ALA A 111 2.21 -0.70 -1.98
CA ALA A 111 3.53 -0.27 -2.41
C ALA A 111 3.48 0.44 -3.77
N ILE A 112 2.75 -0.13 -4.73
CA ILE A 112 2.53 0.47 -6.05
C ILE A 112 1.81 1.81 -5.90
N ALA A 113 0.68 1.85 -5.19
CA ALA A 113 -0.10 3.08 -5.02
C ALA A 113 0.70 4.20 -4.34
N VAL A 114 1.46 3.87 -3.29
CA VAL A 114 2.35 4.85 -2.61
C VAL A 114 3.50 5.28 -3.52
N GLY A 115 4.01 4.38 -4.35
CA GLY A 115 5.02 4.67 -5.38
C GLY A 115 4.53 5.72 -6.36
N GLU A 116 3.36 5.49 -6.97
CA GLU A 116 2.73 6.41 -7.93
C GLU A 116 2.54 7.81 -7.34
N VAL A 117 2.00 7.90 -6.11
CA VAL A 117 1.78 9.18 -5.41
C VAL A 117 3.09 9.94 -5.10
N LYS A 118 4.21 9.22 -4.94
CA LYS A 118 5.54 9.82 -4.77
C LYS A 118 6.20 10.17 -6.10
N GLU A 119 5.99 9.38 -7.14
CA GLU A 119 6.55 9.54 -8.49
C GLU A 119 5.76 10.49 -9.40
N THR A 120 4.74 11.18 -8.91
CA THR A 120 4.13 12.35 -9.60
C THR A 120 5.08 13.56 -9.72
N THR A 121 6.37 13.34 -9.97
CA THR A 121 7.31 14.25 -10.66
C THR A 121 7.16 14.15 -12.19
N VAL A 122 6.48 13.14 -12.73
CA VAL A 122 6.16 13.04 -14.18
C VAL A 122 5.21 14.15 -14.65
N ALA A 123 4.33 14.67 -13.78
CA ALA A 123 3.50 15.83 -14.09
C ALA A 123 4.31 17.13 -14.25
N GLU A 124 5.46 17.26 -13.57
CA GLU A 124 6.40 18.36 -13.80
C GLU A 124 7.08 18.22 -15.17
N TYR A 125 7.40 17.00 -15.60
CA TYR A 125 7.98 16.73 -16.93
C TYR A 125 7.00 17.02 -18.08
N ILE A 126 5.71 16.73 -17.90
CA ILE A 126 4.68 17.02 -18.92
C ILE A 126 4.41 18.54 -19.01
N LYS A 127 4.51 19.29 -17.91
CA LYS A 127 4.45 20.76 -17.91
C LYS A 127 5.63 21.41 -18.65
N GLU A 128 6.84 20.87 -18.52
CA GLU A 128 8.01 21.38 -19.24
C GLU A 128 7.99 21.09 -20.75
N GLN A 129 7.25 20.06 -21.19
CA GLN A 129 7.16 19.66 -22.60
C GLN A 129 5.93 20.22 -23.35
N TYR A 130 4.83 20.54 -22.67
CA TYR A 130 3.58 21.00 -23.33
C TYR A 130 3.13 22.43 -22.99
N VAL A 131 3.89 23.18 -22.18
CA VAL A 131 3.66 24.62 -21.95
C VAL A 131 4.94 25.41 -22.23
N ARG A 132 5.34 25.44 -23.51
CA ARG A 132 6.04 26.59 -24.08
C ARG A 132 5.32 26.98 -25.35
N ASP A 133 4.77 28.18 -25.31
CA ASP A 133 4.07 28.90 -26.38
C ASP A 133 4.88 28.98 -27.68
#